data_AF-K3XDL6-F1
#
_entry.id   AF-K3XDL6-F1
#
_cell.length_a   1.000
_cell.length_b   1.000
_cell.length_c   1.000
_cell.angle_alpha   90.00
_cell.angle_beta   90.00
_cell.angle_gamma   90.00
#
_symmetry.space_group_name_H-M   'P 1'
#
loop_
_entity.id
_entity.type
_entity.pdbx_description
1 polymer ?
#
loop_
_entity_poly.entity_id
_entity_poly.type
_entity_poly.pdbx_seq_one_letter_code
_entity_poly.pdbx_strand_id
1 'polypeptide(L)'
;LDSSSPDLHYDPGRSSCLEWLAKLGVVDAWRIHYDTKRVFTGPLPRKNRLDYILLSEDFYTRFYDDSKYFLPKHAGDHLAHSVSFRSGLQLHGRGYWKFPRYLLEYPLVVSAIEKEAEMVLDKLRTSTYPGKIWEQWKASIKTQLQDVQKKLRMQDTVAIEAAQAVLDHAAARYRDASTESNRSEFDDAMKMYKETVTRTSQYNQDTAFDFQAANSEKLTVPF
;
A
#
# COMPACT_ATOMS: atom_id res chain seq x y z
N LEU A 1 -11.47 5.56 -29.16
CA LEU A 1 -10.39 6.47 -28.72
C LEU A 1 -10.78 7.89 -29.12
N ASP A 2 -10.52 8.89 -28.27
CA ASP A 2 -10.99 10.27 -28.50
C ASP A 2 -9.92 11.15 -29.13
N SER A 3 -10.32 11.88 -30.17
CA SER A 3 -9.53 12.95 -30.80
C SER A 3 -10.42 14.13 -31.16
N SER A 4 -9.83 15.33 -31.15
CA SER A 4 -10.46 16.57 -31.59
C SER A 4 -10.55 16.67 -33.11
N SER A 5 -9.74 15.91 -33.86
CA SER A 5 -9.88 15.85 -35.31
C SER A 5 -11.10 14.98 -35.67
N PRO A 6 -12.06 15.50 -36.46
CA PRO A 6 -13.18 14.73 -36.96
C PRO A 6 -12.81 13.86 -38.18
N ASP A 7 -11.56 13.91 -38.66
CA ASP A 7 -11.15 13.15 -39.85
C ASP A 7 -11.40 11.65 -39.64
N LEU A 8 -12.42 11.17 -40.33
CA LEU A 8 -12.80 9.77 -40.51
C LEU A 8 -11.83 9.03 -41.45
N HIS A 9 -10.74 9.68 -41.87
CA HIS A 9 -9.70 9.03 -42.64
C HIS A 9 -9.16 7.84 -41.87
N TYR A 10 -8.97 6.72 -42.59
CA TYR A 10 -8.39 5.49 -42.08
C TYR A 10 -7.12 5.81 -41.29
N ASP A 11 -7.21 5.68 -39.96
CA ASP A 11 -6.07 5.77 -39.05
C ASP A 11 -5.64 4.33 -38.73
N PRO A 12 -4.53 3.86 -39.36
CA PRO A 12 -4.02 2.53 -39.13
C PRO A 12 -3.64 2.31 -37.66
N GLY A 13 -3.20 3.36 -36.97
CA GLY A 13 -2.80 3.31 -35.56
C GLY A 13 -4.01 3.05 -34.66
N ARG A 14 -5.12 3.77 -34.88
CA ARG A 14 -6.37 3.53 -34.15
C ARG A 14 -6.92 2.12 -34.39
N SER A 15 -6.94 1.68 -35.65
CA SER A 15 -7.48 0.36 -36.02
C SER A 15 -6.65 -0.76 -35.40
N SER A 16 -5.32 -0.65 -35.49
CA SER A 16 -4.39 -1.58 -34.85
C SER A 16 -4.60 -1.60 -33.34
N CYS A 17 -4.70 -0.42 -32.70
CA CYS A 17 -4.90 -0.34 -31.26
C CYS A 17 -6.18 -1.08 -30.82
N LEU A 18 -7.30 -0.89 -31.52
CA LEU A 18 -8.55 -1.60 -31.22
C LEU A 18 -8.40 -3.12 -31.41
N GLU A 19 -7.70 -3.56 -32.44
CA GLU A 19 -7.40 -4.98 -32.65
C GLU A 19 -6.55 -5.56 -31.50
N TRP A 20 -5.53 -4.82 -31.04
CA TRP A 20 -4.70 -5.21 -29.91
C TRP A 20 -5.51 -5.32 -28.61
N LEU A 21 -6.38 -4.34 -28.32
CA LEU A 21 -7.23 -4.38 -27.13
C LEU A 21 -8.18 -5.59 -27.15
N ALA A 22 -8.77 -5.89 -28.31
CA ALA A 22 -9.62 -7.06 -28.49
C ALA A 22 -8.85 -8.37 -28.30
N LYS A 23 -7.66 -8.50 -28.89
CA LYS A 23 -6.81 -9.70 -28.74
C LYS A 23 -6.32 -9.92 -27.31
N LEU A 24 -6.09 -8.84 -26.57
CA LEU A 24 -5.69 -8.88 -25.16
C LEU A 24 -6.87 -9.13 -24.21
N GLY A 25 -8.12 -9.12 -24.69
CA GLY A 25 -9.30 -9.30 -23.86
C GLY A 25 -9.49 -8.17 -22.84
N VAL A 26 -9.08 -6.95 -23.21
CA VAL A 26 -9.16 -5.78 -22.32
C VAL A 26 -10.10 -4.71 -22.86
N VAL A 27 -10.77 -4.05 -21.93
CA VAL A 27 -11.76 -3.01 -22.16
C VAL A 27 -11.31 -1.69 -21.54
N ASP A 28 -11.68 -0.58 -22.17
CA ASP A 28 -11.37 0.77 -21.71
C ASP A 28 -12.39 1.24 -20.68
N ALA A 29 -11.95 1.41 -19.43
CA ALA A 29 -12.82 1.73 -18.29
C ALA A 29 -13.62 3.02 -18.49
N TRP A 30 -13.05 4.03 -19.17
CA TRP A 30 -13.77 5.27 -19.45
C TRP A 30 -14.85 5.05 -20.51
N ARG A 31 -14.53 4.31 -21.57
CA ARG A 31 -15.47 4.10 -22.69
C ARG A 31 -16.69 3.30 -22.27
N ILE A 32 -16.53 2.41 -21.30
CA ILE A 32 -17.64 1.66 -20.72
C ILE A 32 -18.63 2.59 -20.03
N HIS A 33 -18.13 3.50 -19.19
CA HIS A 33 -19.00 4.41 -18.42
C HIS A 33 -19.57 5.52 -19.31
N TYR A 34 -18.78 5.94 -20.29
CA TYR A 34 -19.06 7.06 -21.17
C TYR A 34 -18.83 6.65 -22.64
N ASP A 35 -19.81 5.96 -23.18
CA ASP A 35 -19.78 5.39 -24.54
C ASP A 35 -19.58 6.45 -25.64
N THR A 36 -20.18 7.63 -25.45
CA THR A 36 -20.30 8.70 -26.44
C THR A 36 -19.54 9.96 -26.05
N LYS A 37 -19.32 10.20 -24.75
CA LYS A 37 -18.64 11.40 -24.27
C LYS A 37 -17.14 11.34 -24.58
N ARG A 38 -16.66 12.34 -25.30
CA ARG A 38 -15.23 12.52 -25.54
C ARG A 38 -14.57 13.21 -24.35
N VAL A 39 -13.35 12.80 -24.02
CA VAL A 39 -12.46 13.50 -23.10
C VAL A 39 -11.06 13.55 -23.70
N PHE A 40 -10.33 14.63 -23.45
CA PHE A 40 -8.96 14.81 -23.94
C PHE A 40 -8.06 15.00 -22.73
N THR A 41 -6.98 14.22 -22.65
CA THR A 41 -6.20 14.05 -21.42
C THR A 41 -4.77 14.53 -21.54
N GLY A 42 -4.28 14.75 -22.76
CA GLY A 42 -2.94 15.28 -23.00
C GLY A 42 -2.72 16.74 -22.53
N PRO A 43 -1.59 17.35 -22.90
CA PRO A 43 -1.23 18.71 -22.52
C PRO A 43 -2.17 19.75 -23.16
N LEU A 44 -2.15 20.97 -22.61
CA LEU A 44 -2.93 22.09 -23.16
C LEU A 44 -2.30 22.64 -24.45
N PRO A 45 -3.09 22.99 -25.49
CA PRO A 45 -4.52 22.73 -25.61
C PRO A 45 -4.80 21.24 -25.89
N ARG A 46 -5.75 20.65 -25.16
CA ARG A 46 -5.99 19.19 -25.18
C ARG A 46 -6.69 18.76 -26.48
N LYS A 47 -6.05 17.85 -27.21
CA LYS A 47 -6.56 17.34 -28.50
C LYS A 47 -6.92 15.86 -28.49
N ASN A 48 -6.22 15.05 -27.71
CA ASN A 48 -6.36 13.60 -27.72
C ASN A 48 -6.54 13.05 -26.30
N ARG A 49 -7.22 11.89 -26.19
CA ARG A 49 -7.10 11.04 -25.02
C ARG A 49 -5.88 10.15 -25.16
N LEU A 50 -4.93 10.29 -24.24
CA LEU A 50 -3.65 9.58 -24.26
C LEU A 50 -3.51 8.63 -23.07
N ASP A 51 -4.26 8.87 -21.98
CA ASP A 51 -4.09 8.18 -20.71
C ASP A 51 -5.25 7.21 -20.50
N TYR A 52 -4.99 5.91 -20.54
CA TYR A 52 -6.00 4.86 -20.48
C TYR A 52 -5.79 3.97 -19.26
N ILE A 53 -6.90 3.52 -18.66
CA ILE A 53 -6.90 2.38 -17.73
C ILE A 53 -7.70 1.29 -18.42
N LEU A 54 -7.02 0.19 -18.70
CA LEU A 54 -7.59 -0.97 -19.38
C LEU A 54 -7.81 -2.07 -18.34
N LEU A 55 -8.96 -2.72 -18.41
CA LEU A 55 -9.37 -3.77 -17.49
C LEU A 55 -9.60 -5.04 -18.30
N SER A 56 -9.26 -6.21 -17.76
CA SER A 56 -9.75 -7.47 -18.36
C SER A 56 -11.27 -7.53 -18.25
N GLU A 57 -11.93 -8.11 -19.25
CA GLU A 57 -13.40 -8.24 -19.29
C GLU A 57 -13.95 -8.94 -18.04
N ASP A 58 -13.31 -10.01 -17.57
CA ASP A 58 -13.68 -10.74 -16.35
C ASP A 58 -13.60 -9.90 -15.07
N PHE A 59 -12.62 -9.00 -14.98
CA PHE A 59 -12.42 -8.14 -13.81
C PHE A 59 -13.43 -6.99 -13.83
N TYR A 60 -13.62 -6.39 -15.00
CA TYR A 60 -14.58 -5.32 -15.22
C TYR A 60 -15.99 -5.76 -14.80
N THR A 61 -16.48 -6.88 -15.32
CA THR A 61 -17.86 -7.36 -15.08
C THR A 61 -18.17 -7.55 -13.59
N ARG A 62 -17.17 -7.94 -12.79
CA ARG A 62 -17.33 -8.26 -11.38
C ARG A 62 -17.14 -7.07 -10.45
N PHE A 63 -16.13 -6.24 -10.73
CA PHE A 63 -15.63 -5.27 -9.74
C PHE A 63 -15.77 -3.82 -10.15
N TYR A 64 -16.05 -3.50 -11.41
CA TYR A 64 -16.12 -2.11 -11.83
C TYR A 64 -17.22 -1.32 -11.11
N ASP A 65 -16.92 -0.05 -10.78
CA ASP A 65 -17.85 0.91 -10.17
C ASP A 65 -17.93 2.21 -10.98
N ASP A 66 -16.81 2.97 -11.07
CA ASP A 66 -16.79 4.31 -11.66
C ASP A 66 -15.47 4.61 -12.39
N SER A 67 -15.48 5.59 -13.30
CA SER A 67 -14.30 6.10 -14.01
C SER A 67 -14.40 7.62 -14.15
N LYS A 68 -13.31 8.33 -13.89
CA LYS A 68 -13.25 9.79 -14.05
C LYS A 68 -11.86 10.30 -14.42
N TYR A 69 -11.83 11.40 -15.17
CA TYR A 69 -10.64 12.20 -15.35
C TYR A 69 -10.71 13.47 -14.51
N PHE A 70 -9.57 13.88 -13.95
CA PHE A 70 -9.46 15.10 -13.15
C PHE A 70 -8.11 15.79 -13.39
N LEU A 71 -8.07 17.09 -13.11
CA LEU A 71 -6.82 17.85 -13.13
C LEU A 71 -6.08 17.64 -11.79
N PRO A 72 -4.94 16.94 -11.77
CA PRO A 72 -4.13 16.81 -10.56
C PRO A 72 -3.63 18.16 -10.06
N LYS A 73 -3.71 18.40 -8.74
CA LYS A 73 -3.25 19.67 -8.12
C LYS A 73 -1.74 19.87 -8.14
N HIS A 74 -0.97 18.78 -8.22
CA HIS A 74 0.47 18.78 -7.93
C HIS A 74 1.34 18.06 -8.97
N ALA A 75 0.81 17.64 -10.13
CA ALA A 75 1.62 16.89 -11.09
C ALA A 75 1.10 16.92 -12.52
N GLY A 76 1.99 17.15 -13.49
CA GLY A 76 1.74 16.92 -14.92
C GLY A 76 0.87 17.97 -15.61
N ASP A 77 1.02 18.05 -16.93
CA ASP A 77 0.19 18.80 -17.86
C ASP A 77 -1.02 17.98 -18.39
N HIS A 78 -1.03 16.69 -18.08
CA HIS A 78 -2.11 15.76 -18.40
C HIS A 78 -3.25 15.75 -17.36
N LEU A 79 -4.43 15.25 -17.76
CA LEU A 79 -5.46 14.82 -16.82
C LEU A 79 -5.10 13.44 -16.25
N ALA A 80 -5.33 13.25 -14.95
CA ALA A 80 -5.20 11.96 -14.31
C ALA A 80 -6.48 11.14 -14.47
N HIS A 81 -6.34 9.84 -14.75
CA HIS A 81 -7.44 8.88 -14.83
C HIS A 81 -7.59 8.14 -13.49
N SER A 82 -8.80 8.12 -12.94
CA SER A 82 -9.17 7.32 -11.77
C SER A 82 -10.27 6.35 -12.15
N VAL A 83 -10.11 5.10 -11.72
CA VAL A 83 -11.14 4.05 -11.81
C VAL A 83 -11.39 3.54 -10.40
N SER A 84 -12.66 3.45 -10.03
CA SER A 84 -13.11 2.91 -8.76
C SER A 84 -13.67 1.51 -8.97
N PHE A 85 -13.49 0.66 -7.97
CA PHE A 85 -13.99 -0.70 -7.96
C PHE A 85 -14.86 -0.92 -6.73
N ARG A 86 -15.94 -1.70 -6.91
CA ARG A 86 -16.78 -2.19 -5.83
C ARG A 86 -15.92 -3.03 -4.89
N SER A 87 -16.13 -2.86 -3.58
CA SER A 87 -15.39 -3.61 -2.56
C SER A 87 -15.63 -5.11 -2.76
N GLY A 88 -14.61 -5.82 -3.22
CA GLY A 88 -14.58 -7.27 -3.26
C GLY A 88 -13.99 -7.83 -1.98
N LEU A 89 -14.44 -9.02 -1.56
CA LEU A 89 -13.85 -9.82 -0.48
C LEU A 89 -12.47 -10.40 -0.90
N GLN A 90 -11.63 -9.61 -1.56
CA GLN A 90 -10.34 -10.08 -2.03
C GLN A 90 -9.31 -9.90 -0.91
N LEU A 91 -8.81 -11.03 -0.38
CA LEU A 91 -7.60 -11.07 0.42
C LEU A 91 -6.51 -10.36 -0.36
N HIS A 92 -5.98 -9.28 0.21
CA HIS A 92 -4.90 -8.54 -0.42
C HIS A 92 -3.70 -9.50 -0.54
N GLY A 93 -3.22 -9.75 -1.77
CA GLY A 93 -1.96 -10.48 -1.96
C GLY A 93 -0.80 -9.75 -1.26
N ARG A 94 0.40 -10.35 -1.25
CA ARG A 94 1.65 -9.64 -0.87
C ARG A 94 1.86 -8.46 -1.83
N GLY A 95 1.24 -7.32 -1.52
CA GLY A 95 1.36 -6.11 -2.31
C GLY A 95 2.78 -5.58 -2.29
N TYR A 96 3.08 -4.67 -3.22
CA TYR A 96 4.29 -3.87 -3.15
C TYR A 96 4.44 -3.28 -1.75
N TRP A 97 5.67 -3.30 -1.21
CA TRP A 97 5.95 -2.73 0.11
C TRP A 97 5.39 -1.31 0.20
N LYS A 98 4.49 -1.11 1.16
CA LYS A 98 3.96 0.20 1.54
C LYS A 98 4.75 0.69 2.74
N PHE A 99 5.06 1.98 2.74
CA PHE A 99 5.70 2.61 3.88
C PHE A 99 4.79 2.47 5.12
N PRO A 100 5.24 1.78 6.18
CA PRO A 100 4.45 1.62 7.40
C PRO A 100 4.39 2.94 8.16
N ARG A 101 3.18 3.48 8.36
CA ARG A 101 3.00 4.82 8.96
C ARG A 101 3.54 4.92 10.38
N TYR A 102 3.50 3.82 11.13
CA TYR A 102 4.00 3.77 12.50
C TYR A 102 5.50 4.10 12.61
N LEU A 103 6.28 3.96 11.53
CA LEU A 103 7.69 4.40 11.52
C LEU A 103 7.83 5.90 11.81
N LEU A 104 6.80 6.69 11.53
CA LEU A 104 6.77 8.13 11.84
C LEU A 104 6.53 8.42 13.32
N GLU A 105 6.15 7.43 14.13
CA GLU A 105 6.04 7.58 15.58
C GLU A 105 7.43 7.57 16.26
N TYR A 106 8.48 7.17 15.53
CA TYR A 106 9.85 7.18 16.01
C TYR A 106 10.51 8.50 15.60
N PRO A 107 10.80 9.43 16.54
CA PRO A 107 11.35 10.74 16.20
C PRO A 107 12.67 10.65 15.44
N LEU A 108 13.50 9.66 15.78
CA LEU A 108 14.77 9.42 15.08
C LEU A 108 14.59 9.04 13.61
N VAL A 109 13.52 8.31 13.28
CA VAL A 109 13.21 7.95 11.88
C VAL A 109 12.73 9.18 11.12
N VAL A 110 11.86 10.00 11.73
CA VAL A 110 11.39 11.25 11.14
C VAL A 110 12.56 12.19 10.84
N SER A 111 13.40 12.48 11.84
CA SER A 111 14.56 13.35 11.66
C SER A 111 15.55 12.82 10.63
N ALA A 112 15.73 11.50 10.52
CA ALA A 112 16.57 10.91 9.49
C ALA A 112 15.98 11.12 8.08
N ILE A 113 14.68 10.92 7.91
CA ILE A 113 13.98 11.17 6.63
C ILE A 113 14.10 12.64 6.24
N GLU A 114 13.85 13.56 7.16
CA GLU A 114 13.95 15.01 6.93
C GLU A 114 15.35 15.39 6.48
N LYS A 115 16.38 14.92 7.20
CA LYS A 115 17.78 15.19 6.84
C LYS A 115 18.18 14.61 5.49
N GLU A 116 17.77 13.39 5.18
CA GLU A 116 18.00 12.78 3.86
C GLU A 116 17.28 13.55 2.74
N ALA A 117 16.08 14.07 3.02
CA ALA A 117 15.31 14.89 2.08
C ALA A 117 15.99 16.25 1.82
N GLU A 118 16.53 16.91 2.85
CA GLU A 118 17.32 18.13 2.71
C GLU A 118 18.58 17.88 1.87
N MET A 119 19.32 16.82 2.20
CA MET A 119 20.56 16.47 1.50
C MET A 119 20.33 16.12 0.02
N VAL A 120 19.24 15.44 -0.33
CA VAL A 120 18.92 15.16 -1.74
C VAL A 120 18.45 16.43 -2.45
N LEU A 121 17.71 17.31 -1.78
CA LEU A 121 17.23 18.56 -2.38
C LEU A 121 18.39 19.46 -2.84
N ASP A 122 19.42 19.60 -2.02
CA ASP A 122 20.61 20.39 -2.38
C ASP A 122 21.37 19.78 -3.57
N LYS A 123 21.45 18.45 -3.65
CA LYS A 123 22.03 17.74 -4.79
C LYS A 123 21.19 17.91 -6.05
N LEU A 124 19.86 17.88 -5.94
CA LEU A 124 18.95 18.05 -7.08
C LEU A 124 19.06 19.45 -7.69
N ARG A 125 19.21 20.49 -6.86
CA ARG A 125 19.33 21.88 -7.30
C ARG A 125 20.60 22.16 -8.10
N THR A 126 21.66 21.39 -7.85
CA THR A 126 22.99 21.62 -8.42
C THR A 126 23.38 20.61 -9.50
N SER A 127 22.62 19.52 -9.64
CA SER A 127 22.93 18.44 -10.58
C SER A 127 22.47 18.75 -12.01
N THR A 128 23.28 18.34 -12.98
CA THR A 128 22.90 18.30 -14.41
C THR A 128 21.90 17.17 -14.71
N TYR A 129 21.77 16.18 -13.81
CA TYR A 129 20.91 14.99 -13.99
C TYR A 129 20.01 14.75 -12.77
N PRO A 130 19.12 15.70 -12.41
CA PRO A 130 18.32 15.62 -11.19
C PRO A 130 17.41 14.38 -11.15
N GLY A 131 16.86 13.95 -12.29
CA GLY A 131 16.03 12.74 -12.35
C GLY A 131 16.78 11.47 -11.90
N LYS A 132 18.06 11.32 -12.28
CA LYS A 132 18.86 10.16 -11.87
C LYS A 132 19.14 10.15 -10.37
N ILE A 133 19.46 11.33 -9.81
CA ILE A 133 19.68 11.51 -8.37
C ILE A 133 18.39 11.18 -7.60
N TRP A 134 17.24 11.64 -8.08
CA TRP A 134 15.95 11.36 -7.47
C TRP A 134 15.62 9.86 -7.44
N GLU A 135 15.79 9.15 -8.56
CA GLU A 135 15.53 7.71 -8.62
C GLU A 135 16.45 6.90 -7.70
N GLN A 136 17.74 7.25 -7.66
CA GLN A 136 18.70 6.61 -6.76
C GLN A 136 18.35 6.83 -5.29
N TRP A 137 17.97 8.07 -4.93
CA TRP A 137 17.57 8.39 -3.57
C TRP A 137 16.31 7.61 -3.17
N LYS A 138 15.27 7.57 -4.02
CA LYS A 138 14.05 6.79 -3.74
C LYS A 138 14.34 5.31 -3.46
N ALA A 139 15.23 4.70 -4.23
CA ALA A 139 15.61 3.30 -4.02
C ALA A 139 16.39 3.12 -2.70
N SER A 140 17.32 4.04 -2.40
CA SER A 140 18.14 4.01 -1.19
C SER A 140 17.28 4.19 0.07
N ILE A 141 16.47 5.25 0.15
CA ILE A 141 15.66 5.56 1.33
C ILE A 141 14.64 4.46 1.61
N LYS A 142 14.04 3.88 0.55
CA LYS A 142 13.16 2.72 0.68
C LYS A 142 13.88 1.54 1.35
N THR A 143 15.07 1.20 0.89
CA THR A 143 15.86 0.08 1.43
C THR A 143 16.20 0.31 2.91
N GLN A 144 16.66 1.52 3.24
CA GLN A 144 16.99 1.89 4.62
C GLN A 144 15.77 1.77 5.55
N LEU A 145 14.61 2.25 5.11
CA LEU A 145 13.37 2.17 5.90
C LEU A 145 12.88 0.73 6.07
N GLN A 146 13.06 -0.12 5.06
CA GLN A 146 12.79 -1.55 5.15
C GLN A 146 13.71 -2.24 6.17
N ASP A 147 14.99 -1.87 6.20
CA ASP A 147 15.95 -2.41 7.17
C ASP A 147 15.64 -1.96 8.60
N VAL A 148 15.27 -0.69 8.80
CA VAL A 148 14.80 -0.19 10.10
C VAL A 148 13.56 -0.95 10.55
N GLN A 149 12.58 -1.13 9.67
CA GLN A 149 11.39 -1.92 9.98
C GLN A 149 11.75 -3.35 10.39
N LYS A 150 12.68 -4.01 9.68
CA LYS A 150 13.12 -5.37 10.00
C LYS A 150 13.80 -5.43 11.37
N LYS A 151 14.65 -4.45 11.69
CA LYS A 151 15.34 -4.36 12.99
C LYS A 151 14.35 -4.17 14.14
N LEU A 152 13.37 -3.27 13.98
CA LEU A 152 12.33 -3.03 14.99
C LEU A 152 11.51 -4.30 15.24
N ARG A 153 11.08 -5.01 14.18
CA ARG A 153 10.36 -6.28 14.31
C ARG A 153 11.17 -7.36 15.04
N MET A 154 12.47 -7.42 14.78
CA MET A 154 13.36 -8.36 15.47
C MET A 154 13.48 -8.02 16.96
N GLN A 155 13.64 -6.73 17.30
CA GLN A 155 13.67 -6.27 18.69
C GLN A 155 12.36 -6.56 19.42
N ASP A 156 11.23 -6.34 18.77
CA ASP A 156 9.91 -6.66 19.30
C ASP A 156 9.74 -8.16 19.56
N THR A 157 10.20 -9.01 18.64
CA THR A 157 10.16 -10.47 18.80
C THR A 157 10.97 -10.90 20.03
N VAL A 158 12.19 -10.38 20.17
CA VAL A 158 13.06 -10.65 21.33
C VAL A 158 12.41 -10.16 22.63
N ALA A 159 11.76 -8.99 22.62
CA ALA A 159 11.07 -8.47 23.80
C ALA A 159 9.88 -9.33 24.22
N ILE A 160 9.09 -9.83 23.26
CA ILE A 160 7.98 -10.75 23.51
C ILE A 160 8.50 -12.07 24.09
N GLU A 161 9.53 -12.66 23.49
CA GLU A 161 10.14 -13.91 23.97
C GLU A 161 10.68 -13.77 25.41
N ALA A 162 11.34 -12.65 25.71
CA ALA A 162 11.82 -12.36 27.06
C ALA A 162 10.67 -12.21 28.07
N ALA A 163 9.61 -11.49 27.70
CA ALA A 163 8.43 -11.32 28.56
C ALA A 163 7.68 -12.66 28.79
N GLN A 164 7.61 -13.51 27.76
CA GLN A 164 7.03 -14.85 27.88
C GLN A 164 7.84 -15.73 28.83
N ALA A 165 9.17 -15.71 28.75
CA ALA A 165 10.02 -16.49 29.65
C ALA A 165 9.84 -16.09 31.13
N VAL A 166 9.69 -14.79 31.40
CA VAL A 166 9.38 -14.28 32.76
C VAL A 166 8.02 -14.79 33.24
N LEU A 167 7.00 -14.75 32.37
CA LEU A 167 5.68 -15.27 32.67
C LEU A 167 5.70 -16.78 32.96
N ASP A 168 6.40 -17.56 32.15
CA ASP A 168 6.51 -19.02 32.33
C ASP A 168 7.18 -19.38 33.66
N HIS A 169 8.23 -18.63 34.03
CA HIS A 169 8.91 -18.80 35.30
C HIS A 169 7.99 -18.44 36.49
N ALA A 170 7.27 -17.33 36.42
CA ALA A 170 6.30 -16.94 37.46
C ALA A 170 5.16 -17.97 37.58
N ALA A 171 4.68 -18.50 36.45
CA ALA A 171 3.64 -19.54 36.41
C ALA A 171 4.13 -20.85 37.06
N ALA A 172 5.38 -21.25 36.83
CA ALA A 172 5.97 -22.42 37.48
C ALA A 172 6.02 -22.25 39.01
N ARG A 173 6.51 -21.10 39.50
CA ARG A 173 6.58 -20.81 40.94
C ARG A 173 5.21 -20.80 41.63
N TYR A 174 4.18 -20.26 40.96
CA TYR A 174 2.82 -20.27 41.49
C TYR A 174 2.19 -21.67 41.55
N ARG A 175 2.51 -22.53 40.56
CA ARG A 175 2.10 -23.95 40.57
C ARG A 175 2.78 -24.74 41.68
N ASP A 176 4.07 -24.48 41.91
CA ASP A 176 4.85 -25.18 42.93
C ASP A 176 4.45 -24.74 44.35
N ALA A 177 4.15 -23.44 44.54
CA ALA A 177 3.70 -22.89 45.80
C ALA A 177 2.67 -21.78 45.58
N SER A 178 1.40 -22.07 45.87
CA SER A 178 0.29 -21.13 45.66
C SER A 178 0.14 -20.10 46.79
N THR A 179 1.22 -19.38 47.09
CA THR A 179 1.21 -18.25 48.04
C THR A 179 0.65 -16.99 47.38
N GLU A 180 0.12 -16.07 48.19
CA GLU A 180 -0.35 -14.77 47.68
C GLU A 180 0.77 -13.96 47.01
N SER A 181 2.01 -14.09 47.50
CA SER A 181 3.20 -13.51 46.88
C SER A 181 3.42 -14.04 45.47
N ASN A 182 3.40 -15.36 45.29
CA ASN A 182 3.63 -15.99 43.98
C ASN A 182 2.47 -15.70 43.00
N ARG A 183 1.25 -15.57 43.52
CA ARG A 183 0.08 -15.14 42.74
C ARG A 183 0.28 -13.71 42.20
N SER A 184 0.68 -12.77 43.06
CA SER A 184 0.95 -11.39 42.66
C SER A 184 2.06 -11.30 41.60
N GLU A 185 3.15 -12.04 41.77
CA GLU A 185 4.23 -12.08 40.78
C GLU A 185 3.77 -12.61 39.41
N PHE A 186 2.91 -13.63 39.40
CA PHE A 186 2.33 -14.15 38.16
C PHE A 186 1.41 -13.13 37.49
N ASP A 187 0.55 -12.45 38.25
CA ASP A 187 -0.37 -11.43 37.72
C ASP A 187 0.41 -10.24 37.13
N ASP A 188 1.49 -9.81 37.78
CA ASP A 188 2.37 -8.74 37.28
C ASP A 188 3.11 -9.17 36.00
N ALA A 189 3.66 -10.40 35.96
CA ALA A 189 4.31 -10.94 34.78
C ALA A 189 3.33 -11.08 33.60
N MET A 190 2.10 -11.50 33.88
CA MET A 190 1.03 -11.61 32.88
C MET A 190 0.64 -10.24 32.32
N LYS A 191 0.56 -9.23 33.18
CA LYS A 191 0.30 -7.84 32.77
C LYS A 191 1.43 -7.32 31.87
N MET A 192 2.68 -7.47 32.27
CA MET A 192 3.84 -7.04 31.48
C MET A 192 3.92 -7.74 30.12
N TYR A 193 3.63 -9.04 30.07
CA TYR A 193 3.56 -9.79 28.81
C TYR A 193 2.46 -9.24 27.90
N LYS A 194 1.24 -9.06 28.42
CA LYS A 194 0.11 -8.48 27.66
C LYS A 194 0.40 -7.07 27.16
N GLU A 195 1.01 -6.22 27.98
CA GLU A 195 1.42 -4.87 27.59
C GLU A 195 2.47 -4.89 26.49
N THR A 196 3.46 -5.79 26.58
CA THR A 196 4.51 -5.96 25.57
C THR A 196 3.93 -6.44 24.24
N VAL A 197 3.08 -7.46 24.27
CA VAL A 197 2.36 -7.95 23.07
C VAL A 197 1.46 -6.88 22.50
N THR A 198 0.72 -6.14 23.34
CA THR A 198 -0.20 -5.09 22.88
C THR A 198 0.57 -3.96 22.21
N ARG A 199 1.63 -3.46 22.85
CA ARG A 199 2.54 -2.45 22.29
C ARG A 199 3.05 -2.90 20.93
N THR A 200 3.63 -4.08 20.83
CA THR A 200 4.11 -4.64 19.55
C THR A 200 2.98 -4.87 18.54
N SER A 201 1.77 -5.23 18.97
CA SER A 201 0.62 -5.47 18.09
C SER A 201 0.02 -4.19 17.51
N GLN A 202 -0.01 -3.09 18.27
CA GLN A 202 -0.46 -1.77 17.81
C GLN A 202 0.45 -1.24 16.68
N TYR A 203 1.76 -1.50 16.77
CA TYR A 203 2.72 -1.22 15.69
C TYR A 203 2.56 -2.13 14.45
N ASN A 204 1.87 -3.27 14.59
CA ASN A 204 1.68 -4.25 13.52
C ASN A 204 0.28 -4.22 12.86
N GLN A 205 -0.53 -3.19 13.12
CA GLN A 205 -1.89 -3.05 12.58
C GLN A 205 -2.01 -2.77 11.06
N ASP A 206 -0.95 -2.96 10.29
CA ASP A 206 -1.05 -3.19 8.83
C ASP A 206 -1.12 -4.69 8.47
N THR A 207 -1.02 -5.60 9.44
CA THR A 207 -1.00 -7.07 9.23
C THR A 207 -2.01 -7.84 10.10
N ALA A 208 -2.45 -7.25 11.22
CA ALA A 208 -3.35 -7.91 12.17
C ALA A 208 -4.79 -8.06 11.63
N PHE A 209 -5.23 -7.15 10.75
CA PHE A 209 -6.53 -7.27 10.08
C PHE A 209 -6.61 -8.53 9.22
N ASP A 210 -5.55 -8.84 8.46
CA ASP A 210 -5.50 -10.03 7.61
C ASP A 210 -5.46 -11.33 8.42
N PHE A 211 -4.78 -11.34 9.57
CA PHE A 211 -4.73 -12.51 10.47
C PHE A 211 -6.07 -12.75 11.19
N GLN A 212 -6.77 -11.69 11.62
CA GLN A 212 -8.09 -11.82 12.24
C GLN A 212 -9.16 -12.21 11.20
N ALA A 213 -9.13 -11.65 9.99
CA ALA A 213 -10.05 -12.03 8.91
C ALA A 213 -9.91 -13.51 8.52
N ALA A 214 -8.68 -14.00 8.32
CA ALA A 214 -8.42 -15.39 7.94
C ALA A 214 -8.80 -16.43 9.01
N ASN A 215 -8.78 -16.05 10.29
CA ASN A 215 -9.19 -16.95 11.39
C ASN A 215 -10.69 -16.86 11.70
N SER A 216 -11.35 -15.76 11.37
CA SER A 216 -12.80 -15.59 11.52
C SER A 216 -13.59 -16.44 10.50
N GLU A 217 -13.05 -16.62 9.30
CA GLU A 217 -13.66 -17.44 8.25
C GLU A 217 -13.60 -18.96 8.52
N LYS A 218 -12.65 -19.42 9.35
CA LYS A 218 -12.57 -20.85 9.73
C LYS A 218 -13.64 -21.30 10.73
N LEU A 219 -14.31 -20.36 11.40
CA LEU A 219 -15.32 -20.66 12.42
C LEU A 219 -16.76 -20.57 11.92
N THR A 220 -16.97 -20.28 10.63
CA THR A 220 -18.31 -20.21 10.01
C THR A 220 -18.42 -21.16 8.84
N VAL A 221 -18.31 -22.46 9.12
CA VAL A 221 -18.89 -23.49 8.25
C VAL A 221 -20.26 -23.83 8.84
N PRO A 222 -21.39 -23.45 8.20
CA PRO A 222 -22.70 -23.88 8.65
C PRO A 222 -22.88 -25.38 8.32
N PHE A 223 -23.44 -26.11 9.28
CA PHE A 223 -24.02 -27.44 9.06
C PHE A 223 -25.21 -27.37 8.10
#